data_AF-A0A535XKV4-F1
#
_entry.id   AF-A0A535XKV4-F1
#
_cell.length_a   1.000
_cell.length_b   1.000
_cell.length_c   1.000
_cell.angle_alpha   90.00
_cell.angle_beta   90.00
_cell.angle_gamma   90.00
#
_symmetry.space_group_name_H-M   'P 1'
#
loop_
_entity.id
_entity.type
_entity.pdbx_description
1 polymer ?
#
loop_
_entity_poly.entity_id
_entity_poly.type
_entity_poly.pdbx_seq_one_letter_code
_entity_poly.pdbx_strand_id
1 'polypeptide(L)'
;MFFGGQSRAFSGPAFLDQRLPVMQNVGISTIDVVIFATAMVLVTLFSLFVTRTMLGISMRASAENLLAAQLIGINIGRVIMVAFIIGAGMASVAGILYGMRIGKIDPLLGFIPLLKAFVATVIG
;
A
#
# COMPACT_ATOMS: atom_id res chain seq x y z
N MET A 1 -3.62 25.35 -23.65
CA MET A 1 -4.36 24.26 -22.98
C MET A 1 -3.35 23.37 -22.28
N PHE A 2 -3.12 23.58 -20.98
CA PHE A 2 -2.07 22.90 -20.19
C PHE A 2 -2.54 21.58 -19.53
N PHE A 3 -3.83 21.27 -19.60
CA PHE A 3 -4.44 20.03 -19.12
C PHE A 3 -4.99 19.24 -20.31
N GLY A 4 -4.37 18.10 -20.63
CA GLY A 4 -4.85 17.16 -21.64
C GLY A 4 -4.61 15.74 -21.14
N GLY A 5 -5.50 14.80 -21.47
CA GLY A 5 -5.43 13.39 -21.05
C GLY A 5 -4.32 12.57 -21.71
N GLN A 6 -3.22 13.22 -22.10
CA GLN A 6 -2.11 12.54 -22.77
C GLN A 6 -1.22 11.86 -21.73
N SER A 7 -0.98 10.57 -21.96
CA SER A 7 -0.04 9.74 -21.20
C SER A 7 1.32 10.43 -21.12
N ARG A 8 1.70 10.90 -19.94
CA ARG A 8 3.06 11.40 -19.71
C ARG A 8 3.91 10.26 -19.19
N ALA A 9 4.98 9.96 -19.93
CA ALA A 9 5.99 9.03 -19.48
C ALA A 9 6.63 9.58 -18.21
N PHE A 10 6.44 8.86 -17.10
CA PHE A 10 7.14 9.09 -15.85
C PHE A 10 8.40 8.24 -15.90
N SER A 11 9.48 8.82 -16.43
CA SER A 11 10.79 8.16 -16.41
C SER A 11 11.25 8.05 -14.97
N GLY A 12 11.19 6.84 -14.40
CA GLY A 12 11.84 6.54 -13.13
C GLY A 12 13.36 6.76 -13.25
N PRO A 13 14.07 6.95 -12.12
CA PRO A 13 15.52 7.09 -12.15
C PRO A 13 16.16 5.84 -12.78
N ALA A 14 17.15 6.06 -13.67
CA ALA A 14 17.76 5.04 -14.54
C ALA A 14 18.28 3.77 -13.85
N PHE A 15 18.46 3.81 -12.53
CA PHE A 15 18.85 2.67 -11.69
C PHE A 15 17.74 1.60 -11.55
N LEU A 16 16.44 1.95 -11.73
CA LEU A 16 15.33 0.98 -11.63
C LEU A 16 15.04 0.24 -12.94
N ASP A 17 15.52 0.75 -14.08
CA ASP A 17 15.38 0.12 -15.40
C ASP A 17 16.47 -0.92 -15.69
N GLN A 18 17.51 -0.99 -14.84
CA GLN A 18 18.48 -2.07 -14.92
C GLN A 18 17.80 -3.39 -14.62
N ARG A 19 17.79 -4.29 -15.60
CA ARG A 19 17.42 -5.70 -15.37
C ARG A 19 18.61 -6.40 -14.75
N LEU A 20 18.41 -7.01 -13.58
CA LEU A 20 19.41 -7.86 -12.96
C LEU A 20 19.48 -9.15 -13.80
N PRO A 21 20.60 -9.45 -14.45
CA PRO A 21 20.73 -10.67 -15.24
C PRO A 21 20.85 -11.86 -14.27
N VAL A 22 19.76 -12.60 -14.08
CA VAL A 22 19.75 -13.84 -13.28
C VAL A 22 20.19 -15.04 -14.13
N MET A 23 19.92 -15.00 -15.43
CA MET A 23 20.40 -15.96 -16.45
C MET A 23 20.40 -15.26 -17.83
N GLN A 24 21.19 -15.74 -18.80
CA GLN A 24 21.39 -15.13 -20.14
C GLN A 24 20.11 -14.74 -20.92
N ASN A 25 18.91 -15.17 -20.50
CA ASN A 25 17.63 -14.82 -21.13
C ASN A 25 16.48 -14.46 -20.14
N VAL A 26 16.74 -14.36 -18.83
CA VAL A 26 15.73 -13.98 -17.82
C VAL A 26 16.32 -12.92 -16.90
N GLY A 27 15.93 -11.67 -17.13
CA GLY A 27 16.28 -10.55 -16.28
C GLY A 27 15.09 -10.14 -15.42
N ILE A 28 15.27 -10.18 -14.09
CA ILE A 28 14.27 -9.64 -13.16
C ILE A 28 14.43 -8.12 -13.16
N SER A 29 13.31 -7.41 -13.31
CA SER A 29 13.31 -5.95 -13.25
C SER A 29 13.62 -5.51 -11.81
N THR A 30 14.62 -4.65 -11.61
CA THR A 30 14.99 -4.16 -10.27
C THR A 30 13.80 -3.55 -9.52
N ILE A 31 12.87 -2.93 -10.27
CA ILE A 31 11.62 -2.41 -9.73
C ILE A 31 10.71 -3.46 -9.09
N ASP A 32 10.62 -4.68 -9.65
CA ASP A 32 9.79 -5.75 -9.09
C ASP A 32 10.39 -6.26 -7.77
N VAL A 33 11.73 -6.29 -7.66
CA VAL A 33 12.44 -6.62 -6.42
C VAL A 33 12.20 -5.56 -5.35
N VAL A 34 12.29 -4.27 -5.71
CA VAL A 34 12.03 -3.16 -4.78
C VAL A 34 10.59 -3.17 -4.29
N ILE A 35 9.62 -3.42 -5.18
CA ILE A 35 8.20 -3.55 -4.82
C ILE A 35 8.02 -4.68 -3.82
N PHE A 36 8.56 -5.86 -4.10
CA PHE A 36 8.44 -7.03 -3.24
C PHE A 36 9.09 -6.81 -1.86
N ALA A 37 10.32 -6.26 -1.84
CA ALA A 37 11.03 -5.95 -0.61
C ALA A 37 10.27 -4.93 0.23
N THR A 38 9.76 -3.85 -0.40
CA THR A 38 8.99 -2.82 0.31
C THR A 38 7.68 -3.38 0.85
N ALA A 39 6.99 -4.23 0.07
CA ALA A 39 5.76 -4.89 0.51
C ALA A 39 6.01 -5.79 1.72
N MET A 40 7.07 -6.61 1.71
CA MET A 40 7.45 -7.43 2.87
C MET A 40 7.71 -6.56 4.10
N VAL A 41 8.52 -5.50 3.97
CA VAL A 41 8.84 -4.60 5.08
C VAL A 41 7.58 -3.96 5.66
N LEU A 42 6.68 -3.45 4.81
CA LEU A 42 5.43 -2.82 5.25
C LEU A 42 4.51 -3.80 5.96
N VAL A 43 4.33 -5.01 5.43
CA VAL A 43 3.48 -6.05 6.04
C VAL A 43 4.06 -6.49 7.38
N THR A 44 5.37 -6.72 7.46
CA THR A 44 6.03 -7.09 8.72
C THR A 44 5.91 -5.98 9.76
N LEU A 45 6.17 -4.73 9.37
CA LEU A 45 6.11 -3.58 10.27
C LEU A 45 4.69 -3.32 10.76
N PHE A 46 3.69 -3.40 9.86
CA PHE A 46 2.28 -3.28 10.23
C PHE A 46 1.82 -4.41 11.16
N SER A 47 2.19 -5.66 10.86
CA SER A 47 1.86 -6.81 11.71
C SER A 47 2.48 -6.68 13.10
N LEU A 48 3.75 -6.27 13.17
CA LEU A 48 4.42 -6.01 14.44
C LEU A 48 3.76 -4.86 15.20
N PHE A 49 3.38 -3.78 14.51
CA PHE A 49 2.67 -2.66 15.10
C PHE A 49 1.34 -3.12 15.72
N VAL A 50 0.52 -3.87 14.99
CA VAL A 50 -0.78 -4.35 15.49
C VAL A 50 -0.63 -5.34 16.65
N THR A 51 0.39 -6.19 16.63
CA THR A 51 0.58 -7.24 17.64
C THR A 51 1.30 -6.78 18.90
N ARG A 52 2.28 -5.88 18.80
CA ARG A 52 3.15 -5.46 19.91
C ARG A 52 2.75 -4.13 20.56
N THR A 53 1.99 -3.27 19.87
CA THR A 53 1.66 -1.94 20.43
C THR A 53 0.31 -1.92 21.15
N MET A 54 0.20 -1.04 22.16
CA MET A 54 -1.06 -0.82 22.88
C MET A 54 -2.18 -0.33 21.95
N LEU A 55 -1.84 0.54 20.97
CA LEU A 55 -2.79 0.99 19.95
C LEU A 55 -3.29 -0.17 19.08
N GLY A 56 -2.42 -1.10 18.70
CA GLY A 56 -2.77 -2.30 17.96
C GLY A 56 -3.69 -3.25 18.74
N ILE A 57 -3.47 -3.40 20.05
CA ILE A 57 -4.35 -4.15 20.94
C ILE A 57 -5.73 -3.48 21.00
N SER A 58 -5.78 -2.15 21.15
CA SER A 58 -7.03 -1.38 21.15
C SER A 58 -7.78 -1.49 19.82
N MET A 59 -7.08 -1.49 18.67
CA MET A 59 -7.67 -1.72 17.35
C MET A 59 -8.38 -3.08 17.29
N ARG A 60 -7.70 -4.15 17.71
CA ARG A 60 -8.29 -5.50 17.71
C ARG A 60 -9.47 -5.62 18.67
N ALA A 61 -9.36 -5.06 19.87
CA ALA A 61 -10.48 -5.04 20.83
C ALA A 61 -11.70 -4.29 20.28
N SER A 62 -11.48 -3.17 19.57
CA SER A 62 -12.56 -2.40 18.95
C SER A 62 -13.18 -3.11 17.73
N ALA A 63 -12.43 -3.96 17.03
CA ALA A 63 -12.93 -4.73 15.90
C ALA A 63 -13.90 -5.86 16.33
N GLU A 64 -13.68 -6.42 17.53
CA GLU A 64 -14.56 -7.44 18.11
C GLU A 64 -15.87 -6.82 18.64
N ASN A 65 -15.77 -5.78 19.49
CA ASN A 65 -16.95 -5.10 20.02
C ASN A 65 -16.65 -3.66 20.43
N LEU A 66 -17.19 -2.71 19.65
CA LEU A 66 -17.03 -1.28 19.89
C LEU A 66 -17.60 -0.83 21.24
N LEU A 67 -18.75 -1.35 21.66
CA LEU A 67 -19.38 -0.96 22.93
C LEU A 67 -18.56 -1.45 24.12
N ALA A 68 -18.11 -2.70 24.09
CA ALA A 68 -17.27 -3.26 25.15
C ALA A 68 -15.91 -2.54 25.24
N ALA A 69 -15.31 -2.19 24.09
CA ALA A 69 -14.08 -1.42 24.04
C ALA A 69 -14.23 -0.03 24.68
N GLN A 70 -15.37 0.66 24.45
CA GLN A 70 -15.65 1.96 25.09
C GLN A 70 -15.82 1.83 26.61
N LEU A 71 -16.46 0.77 27.09
CA LEU A 71 -16.69 0.54 28.52
C LEU A 71 -15.39 0.34 29.32
N ILE A 72 -14.35 -0.19 28.69
CA ILE A 72 -13.00 -0.33 29.29
C ILE A 72 -12.12 0.91 29.06
N GLY A 73 -12.68 2.01 28.55
CA GLY A 73 -12.00 3.30 28.40
C GLY A 73 -11.18 3.47 27.12
N ILE A 74 -11.35 2.61 26.11
CA ILE A 74 -10.67 2.79 24.81
C ILE A 74 -11.32 3.95 24.05
N ASN A 75 -10.52 4.95 23.67
CA ASN A 75 -10.96 6.03 22.82
C ASN A 75 -11.08 5.58 21.36
N ILE A 76 -12.30 5.23 20.95
CA ILE A 76 -12.60 4.76 19.59
C ILE A 76 -12.26 5.79 18.51
N GLY A 77 -12.50 7.08 18.77
CA GLY A 77 -12.16 8.14 17.82
C GLY A 77 -10.67 8.14 17.46
N ARG A 78 -9.80 7.97 18.47
CA ARG A 78 -8.36 7.84 18.26
C ARG A 78 -8.01 6.57 17.48
N VAL A 79 -8.62 5.45 17.81
CA VAL A 79 -8.37 4.16 17.13
C VAL A 79 -8.70 4.25 15.63
N ILE A 80 -9.88 4.81 15.30
CA ILE A 80 -10.32 5.00 13.91
C ILE A 80 -9.37 5.95 13.16
N MET A 81 -9.02 7.09 13.76
CA MET A 81 -8.09 8.03 13.13
C MET A 81 -6.74 7.39 12.83
N VAL A 82 -6.17 6.64 13.78
CA VAL A 82 -4.87 5.98 13.57
C VAL A 82 -4.98 4.90 12.50
N ALA A 83 -6.05 4.10 12.49
CA ALA A 83 -6.27 3.09 11.46
C ALA A 83 -6.36 3.73 10.05
N PHE A 84 -7.08 4.84 9.93
CA PHE A 84 -7.20 5.59 8.68
C PHE A 84 -5.85 6.17 8.22
N ILE A 85 -5.08 6.78 9.13
CA ILE A 85 -3.76 7.34 8.82
C ILE A 85 -2.80 6.25 8.33
N ILE A 86 -2.78 5.09 9.00
CA ILE A 86 -1.93 3.97 8.60
C ILE A 86 -2.35 3.43 7.23
N GLY A 87 -3.65 3.23 7.02
CA GLY A 87 -4.18 2.78 5.74
C GLY A 87 -3.87 3.74 4.58
N ALA A 88 -4.08 5.05 4.79
CA ALA A 88 -3.75 6.08 3.81
C ALA A 88 -2.24 6.14 3.52
N GLY A 89 -1.39 5.99 4.54
CA GLY A 89 0.06 5.92 4.38
C GLY A 89 0.49 4.73 3.54
N MET A 90 -0.03 3.53 3.83
CA MET A 90 0.27 2.32 3.07
C MET A 90 -0.22 2.42 1.61
N ALA A 91 -1.43 2.94 1.40
CA ALA A 91 -1.98 3.18 0.06
C ALA A 91 -1.14 4.18 -0.74
N SER A 92 -0.62 5.23 -0.10
CA SER A 92 0.25 6.22 -0.75
C SER A 92 1.56 5.59 -1.25
N VAL A 93 2.21 4.78 -0.41
CA VAL A 93 3.45 4.09 -0.81
C VAL A 93 3.18 3.12 -1.96
N ALA A 94 2.10 2.34 -1.88
CA ALA A 94 1.71 1.41 -2.95
C ALA A 94 1.43 2.13 -4.28
N GLY A 95 0.73 3.27 -4.23
CA GLY A 95 0.41 4.07 -5.42
C GLY A 95 1.65 4.63 -6.11
N ILE A 96 2.63 5.13 -5.35
CA ILE A 96 3.90 5.65 -5.89
C ILE A 96 4.67 4.52 -6.58
N LEU A 97 4.82 3.38 -5.90
CA LEU A 97 5.53 2.22 -6.45
C LEU A 97 4.87 1.67 -7.72
N TYR A 98 3.53 1.61 -7.74
CA TYR A 98 2.77 1.18 -8.90
C TYR A 98 2.89 2.16 -10.08
N GLY A 99 2.86 3.47 -9.82
CA GLY A 99 3.11 4.50 -10.81
C GLY A 99 4.52 4.43 -11.40
N MET A 100 5.53 4.18 -10.57
CA MET A 100 6.91 3.96 -11.02
C MET A 100 7.02 2.71 -11.90
N ARG A 101 6.26 1.65 -11.61
CA ARG A 101 6.33 0.38 -12.36
C ARG A 101 5.81 0.48 -13.79
N ILE A 102 4.80 1.32 -14.00
CA ILE A 102 4.14 1.49 -15.30
C ILE A 102 4.90 2.52 -16.15
N GLY A 103 5.63 3.44 -15.53
CA GLY A 103 6.48 4.43 -16.22
C GLY A 103 5.67 5.42 -17.08
N LYS A 104 4.34 5.42 -16.97
CA LYS A 104 3.40 6.29 -17.67
C LYS A 104 2.24 6.58 -16.74
N ILE A 105 1.82 7.84 -16.66
CA ILE A 105 0.70 8.27 -15.83
C ILE A 105 -0.49 8.56 -16.74
N ASP A 106 -1.44 7.63 -16.73
CA ASP A 106 -2.75 7.77 -17.38
C ASP A 106 -3.84 8.01 -16.31
N PRO A 107 -4.85 8.84 -16.57
CA PRO A 107 -5.95 9.06 -15.63
C PRO A 107 -6.68 7.77 -15.20
N LEU A 108 -6.68 6.73 -16.06
CA LEU A 108 -7.33 5.44 -15.81
C LEU A 108 -6.44 4.42 -15.10
N LEU A 109 -5.17 4.73 -14.82
CA LEU A 109 -4.17 3.80 -14.27
C LEU A 109 -4.61 3.16 -12.94
N GLY A 110 -5.35 3.90 -12.11
CA GLY A 110 -5.84 3.42 -10.82
C GLY A 110 -7.10 2.54 -10.88
N PHE A 111 -7.81 2.49 -12.01
CA PHE A 111 -9.13 1.84 -12.07
C PHE A 111 -9.06 0.32 -11.89
N ILE A 112 -8.18 -0.35 -12.66
CA ILE A 112 -7.99 -1.79 -12.57
C ILE A 112 -7.50 -2.24 -11.18
N PRO A 113 -6.44 -1.65 -10.58
CA PRO A 113 -5.99 -2.08 -9.26
C PRO A 113 -7.02 -1.79 -8.18
N LEU A 114 -7.77 -0.68 -8.27
CA LEU A 114 -8.87 -0.39 -7.34
C LEU A 114 -9.96 -1.46 -7.40
N LEU A 115 -10.37 -1.86 -8.59
CA LEU A 115 -11.42 -2.87 -8.77
C LEU A 115 -10.98 -4.24 -8.25
N LYS A 116 -9.71 -4.62 -8.49
CA LYS A 116 -9.11 -5.83 -7.91
C LYS A 116 -9.06 -5.79 -6.38
N ALA A 117 -8.62 -4.67 -5.79
CA ALA A 117 -8.55 -4.51 -4.35
C ALA A 117 -9.93 -4.50 -3.68
N PHE A 118 -10.93 -3.89 -4.33
CA PHE A 118 -12.30 -3.87 -3.84
C PHE A 118 -12.90 -5.29 -3.82
N VAL A 119 -12.79 -6.03 -4.92
CA VAL A 119 -13.26 -7.41 -5.00
C VAL A 119 -12.55 -8.30 -3.97
N ALA A 120 -11.23 -8.15 -3.80
CA ALA A 120 -10.49 -8.89 -2.78
C ALA A 120 -10.96 -8.59 -1.34
N THR A 121 -11.25 -7.32 -1.03
CA THR A 121 -11.72 -6.91 0.30
C THR A 121 -13.15 -7.39 0.59
N VAL A 122 -14.01 -7.48 -0.44
CA VAL A 122 -15.40 -7.93 -0.30
C VAL A 122 -15.51 -9.45 -0.16
N ILE A 123 -14.66 -10.20 -0.88
CA ILE A 123 -14.62 -11.66 -0.80
C ILE A 123 -13.92 -12.15 0.48
N GLY A 124 -13.00 -11.33 1.00
CA GLY A 124 -12.12 -11.63 2.14
C GLY A 124 -12.80 -12.24 3.35
#